data_AF-A0A7Z2VZY0-F1
#
_entry.id   AF-A0A7Z2VZY0-F1
#
_cell.length_a   1.000
_cell.length_b   1.000
_cell.length_c   1.000
_cell.angle_alpha   90.00
_cell.angle_beta   90.00
_cell.angle_gamma   90.00
#
_symmetry.space_group_name_H-M   'P 1'
#
loop_
_entity.id
_entity.type
_entity.pdbx_description
1 polymer ?
#
loop_
_entity_poly.entity_id
_entity_poly.type
_entity_poly.pdbx_seq_one_letter_code
_entity_poly.pdbx_strand_id
1 'polypeptide(L)'
;MDDEKIIREVIERIEWPDDIHGYDLEFTPDWSGAPSVYINLHIDDDYHPSKDKIGRLSRVRREIADELLDMGLDYFPYVKLVAED
;
A
#
# COMPACT_ATOMS: atom_id res chain seq x y z
N MET A 1 13.36 -12.78 8.43
CA MET A 1 13.59 -11.40 7.95
C MET A 1 13.58 -11.45 6.42
N ASP A 2 12.46 -11.92 5.85
CA ASP A 2 12.30 -12.17 4.40
C ASP A 2 11.02 -11.49 3.87
N ASP A 3 9.95 -11.48 4.67
CA ASP A 3 8.66 -10.86 4.34
C ASP A 3 8.77 -9.38 3.96
N GLU A 4 9.54 -8.55 4.68
CA GLU A 4 9.73 -7.15 4.29
C GLU A 4 10.32 -7.03 2.88
N LYS A 5 11.30 -7.88 2.56
CA LYS A 5 11.92 -7.87 1.24
C LYS A 5 10.92 -8.29 0.16
N ILE A 6 10.13 -9.34 0.43
CA ILE A 6 9.09 -9.81 -0.47
C ILE A 6 8.04 -8.71 -0.70
N ILE A 7 7.59 -8.04 0.36
CA ILE A 7 6.63 -6.94 0.29
C ILE A 7 7.17 -5.81 -0.60
N ARG A 8 8.43 -5.40 -0.39
CA ARG A 8 9.09 -4.38 -1.21
C ARG A 8 9.18 -4.81 -2.68
N GLU A 9 9.61 -6.04 -2.95
CA GLU A 9 9.71 -6.56 -4.31
C GLU A 9 8.36 -6.59 -5.05
N VAL A 10 7.26 -6.89 -4.36
CA VAL A 10 5.90 -6.84 -4.93
C VAL A 10 5.51 -5.40 -5.27
N ILE A 11 5.67 -4.50 -4.30
CA ILE A 11 5.32 -3.08 -4.45
C ILE A 11 6.12 -2.42 -5.59
N GLU A 12 7.39 -2.79 -5.76
CA GLU A 12 8.28 -2.25 -6.80
C GLU A 12 8.01 -2.82 -8.21
N ARG A 13 7.26 -3.92 -8.34
CA ARG A 13 6.88 -4.51 -9.64
C ARG A 13 5.59 -3.94 -10.21
N ILE A 14 4.75 -3.37 -9.37
CA ILE A 14 3.48 -2.78 -9.76
C ILE A 14 3.74 -1.47 -10.50
N GLU A 15 2.92 -1.12 -11.48
CA GLU A 15 3.04 0.16 -12.20
C GLU A 15 2.42 1.29 -11.37
N TRP A 16 3.22 2.32 -11.07
CA TRP A 16 2.81 3.44 -10.25
C TRP A 16 2.18 4.54 -11.11
N PRO A 17 0.99 5.05 -10.77
CA PRO A 17 0.48 6.28 -11.36
C PRO A 17 1.30 7.47 -10.85
N ASP A 18 1.42 8.51 -11.67
CA ASP A 18 2.15 9.75 -11.34
C ASP A 18 1.69 10.43 -10.04
N ASP A 19 0.47 10.10 -9.58
CA ASP A 19 -0.12 10.60 -8.35
C ASP A 19 0.51 10.00 -7.06
N ILE A 20 1.34 8.94 -7.16
CA ILE A 20 1.99 8.30 -6.01
C ILE A 20 3.50 8.53 -6.06
N HIS A 21 4.06 9.17 -5.03
CA HIS A 21 5.46 9.61 -5.00
C HIS A 21 6.40 8.68 -4.23
N GLY A 22 5.84 7.81 -3.41
CA GLY A 22 6.61 6.86 -2.63
C GLY A 22 5.75 6.01 -1.72
N TYR A 23 6.41 5.22 -0.88
CA TYR A 23 5.75 4.49 0.19
C TYR A 23 6.64 4.33 1.42
N ASP A 24 6.00 4.16 2.55
CA ASP A 24 6.61 3.65 3.77
C ASP A 24 5.93 2.35 4.24
N LEU A 25 6.66 1.59 5.04
CA LEU A 25 6.19 0.35 5.65
C LEU A 25 6.27 0.48 7.17
N GLU A 26 5.15 0.27 7.83
CA GLU A 26 5.07 0.23 9.30
C GLU A 26 4.64 -1.18 9.75
N PHE A 27 5.54 -1.89 10.42
CA PHE A 27 5.27 -3.21 10.98
C PHE A 27 4.83 -3.07 12.43
N THR A 28 3.54 -3.21 12.67
CA THR A 28 2.94 -3.06 14.00
C THR A 28 1.69 -3.92 14.10
N PRO A 29 1.34 -4.46 15.29
CA PRO A 29 0.11 -5.23 15.44
C PRO A 29 -1.14 -4.42 15.07
N ASP A 30 -2.16 -5.09 14.54
CA ASP A 30 -3.48 -4.48 14.39
C ASP A 30 -4.19 -4.31 15.74
N TRP A 31 -5.42 -3.79 15.71
CA TRP A 31 -6.26 -3.61 16.90
C TRP A 31 -6.59 -4.92 17.65
N SER A 32 -6.42 -6.08 17.00
CA SER A 32 -6.62 -7.41 17.59
C SER A 32 -5.32 -8.01 18.17
N GLY A 33 -4.18 -7.36 17.93
CA GLY A 33 -2.85 -7.83 18.32
C GLY A 33 -2.19 -8.74 17.28
N ALA A 34 -2.77 -8.90 16.10
CA ALA A 34 -2.22 -9.73 15.03
C ALA A 34 -1.07 -9.01 14.31
N PRO A 35 0.05 -9.69 13.98
CA PRO A 35 1.15 -9.10 13.22
C PRO A 35 0.64 -8.51 11.91
N SER A 36 0.90 -7.23 11.68
CA SER A 36 0.43 -6.51 10.50
C SER A 36 1.50 -5.60 9.91
N VAL A 37 1.36 -5.32 8.62
CA VAL A 37 2.17 -4.34 7.90
C VAL A 37 1.24 -3.30 7.30
N TYR A 38 1.51 -2.04 7.60
CA TYR A 38 0.83 -0.91 6.99
C TYR A 38 1.69 -0.38 5.86
N ILE A 39 1.12 -0.37 4.66
CA ILE A 39 1.77 0.09 3.44
C ILE A 39 1.14 1.43 3.11
N ASN A 40 1.86 2.50 3.44
CA ASN A 40 1.39 3.86 3.28
C ASN A 40 1.88 4.40 1.93
N LEU A 41 0.98 4.56 0.97
CA LEU A 41 1.29 5.13 -0.34
C LEU A 41 1.12 6.65 -0.27
N HIS A 42 2.20 7.39 -0.52
CA HIS A 42 2.21 8.85 -0.45
C HIS A 42 1.64 9.44 -1.73
N ILE A 43 0.61 10.27 -1.61
CA ILE A 43 -0.05 10.96 -2.72
C ILE A 43 -0.07 12.47 -2.50
N ASP A 44 -0.21 13.23 -3.58
CA ASP A 44 -0.47 14.67 -3.49
C ASP A 44 -1.77 14.94 -2.75
N ASP A 45 -1.75 15.90 -1.82
CA ASP A 45 -2.98 16.44 -1.24
C ASP A 45 -3.84 17.07 -2.35
N ASP A 46 -5.06 16.57 -2.46
CA ASP A 46 -6.03 16.97 -3.45
C ASP A 46 -7.40 16.95 -2.80
N TYR A 47 -7.89 18.13 -2.42
CA TYR A 47 -9.20 18.31 -1.80
C TYR A 47 -10.37 17.94 -2.71
N HIS A 48 -10.16 17.85 -4.02
CA HIS A 48 -11.21 17.55 -5.00
C HIS A 48 -10.73 16.55 -6.07
N PRO A 49 -10.37 15.32 -5.66
CA PRO A 49 -9.80 14.36 -6.58
C PRO A 49 -10.83 13.97 -7.64
N SER A 50 -10.41 13.97 -8.89
CA SER A 50 -11.25 13.49 -9.99
C SER A 50 -11.62 12.02 -9.78
N LYS A 51 -12.76 11.59 -10.34
CA LYS A 51 -13.17 10.18 -10.31
C LYS A 51 -12.12 9.26 -10.93
N ASP A 52 -11.44 9.74 -11.97
CA ASP A 52 -10.39 8.99 -12.66
C ASP A 52 -9.17 8.81 -11.75
N LYS A 53 -8.76 9.85 -11.01
CA LYS A 53 -7.69 9.77 -10.00
C LYS A 53 -8.03 8.75 -8.92
N ILE A 54 -9.23 8.83 -8.35
CA ILE A 54 -9.72 7.86 -7.35
C ILE A 54 -9.68 6.43 -7.91
N GLY A 55 -10.11 6.24 -9.17
CA GLY A 55 -10.10 4.95 -9.84
C GLY A 55 -8.70 4.36 -9.99
N ARG A 56 -7.72 5.16 -10.43
CA ARG A 56 -6.31 4.73 -10.55
C ARG A 56 -5.71 4.36 -9.20
N LEU A 57 -5.87 5.22 -8.19
CA LEU A 57 -5.34 4.97 -6.84
C LEU A 57 -5.98 3.75 -6.19
N SER A 58 -7.29 3.56 -6.35
CA SER A 58 -8.00 2.39 -5.81
C SER A 58 -7.56 1.10 -6.48
N ARG A 59 -7.24 1.14 -7.79
CA ARG A 59 -6.74 -0.01 -8.52
C ARG A 59 -5.38 -0.47 -7.97
N VAL A 60 -4.43 0.45 -7.85
CA VAL A 60 -3.08 0.15 -7.34
C VAL A 60 -3.15 -0.39 -5.91
N ARG A 61 -3.92 0.27 -5.04
CA ARG A 61 -4.14 -0.19 -3.66
C ARG A 61 -4.64 -1.63 -3.62
N ARG A 62 -5.59 -1.97 -4.49
CA ARG A 62 -6.16 -3.31 -4.57
C ARG A 62 -5.16 -4.32 -5.14
N GLU A 63 -4.42 -3.95 -6.17
CA GLU A 63 -3.41 -4.80 -6.80
C GLU A 63 -2.33 -5.22 -5.81
N ILE A 64 -1.78 -4.26 -5.04
CA ILE A 64 -0.83 -4.55 -3.96
C ILE A 64 -1.46 -5.49 -2.91
N ALA A 65 -2.68 -5.19 -2.47
CA ALA A 65 -3.33 -5.99 -1.43
C ALA A 65 -3.60 -7.43 -1.90
N ASP A 66 -4.14 -7.59 -3.12
CA ASP A 66 -4.48 -8.89 -3.69
C ASP A 66 -3.21 -9.74 -3.86
N GLU A 67 -2.11 -9.18 -4.38
CA GLU A 67 -0.84 -9.92 -4.52
C GLU A 67 -0.24 -10.35 -3.17
N LEU A 68 -0.20 -9.47 -2.18
CA LEU A 68 0.38 -9.78 -0.87
C LEU A 68 -0.46 -10.79 -0.09
N LEU A 69 -1.79 -10.73 -0.21
CA LEU A 69 -2.69 -11.69 0.42
C LEU A 69 -2.51 -13.10 -0.17
N ASP A 70 -2.30 -13.22 -1.47
CA ASP A 70 -2.10 -14.51 -2.15
C ASP A 70 -0.77 -15.20 -1.76
N MET A 71 0.21 -14.45 -1.25
CA MET A 71 1.50 -14.98 -0.82
C MET A 71 1.49 -15.64 0.55
N GLY A 72 0.43 -15.44 1.36
CA GLY A 72 0.32 -16.07 2.68
C GLY A 72 1.39 -15.63 3.68
N LEU A 73 1.75 -14.34 3.68
CA LEU A 73 2.75 -13.74 4.56
C LEU A 73 2.37 -13.85 6.05
N ASP A 74 3.36 -13.78 6.93
CA ASP A 74 3.14 -13.80 8.39
C ASP A 74 2.48 -12.50 8.89
N TYR A 75 2.56 -11.42 8.10
CA TYR A 75 1.97 -10.12 8.39
C TYR A 75 0.76 -9.85 7.51
N PHE A 76 -0.34 -9.39 8.13
CA PHE A 76 -1.51 -8.97 7.38
C PHE A 76 -1.28 -7.59 6.71
N PRO A 77 -1.45 -7.45 5.38
CA PRO A 77 -1.18 -6.21 4.68
C PRO A 77 -2.36 -5.23 4.73
N TYR A 78 -2.09 -3.99 5.14
CA TYR A 78 -3.03 -2.86 5.10
C TYR A 78 -2.50 -1.76 4.21
N VAL A 79 -3.04 -1.63 3.01
CA VAL A 79 -2.63 -0.58 2.06
C VAL A 79 -3.47 0.69 2.26
N LYS A 80 -2.81 1.81 2.54
CA LYS A 80 -3.41 3.11 2.81
C LYS A 80 -2.89 4.15 1.81
N LEU A 81 -3.72 5.14 1.52
CA LEU A 81 -3.30 6.36 0.81
C LEU A 81 -3.08 7.43 1.87
N VAL A 82 -1.92 8.08 1.87
CA VAL A 82 -1.55 9.14 2.80
C VAL A 82 -1.24 10.39 1.98
N ALA A 83 -1.99 11.46 2.22
CA ALA A 83 -1.72 12.75 1.59
C ALA A 83 -0.50 13.39 2.26
N GLU A 84 0.44 13.89 1.46
CA GLU A 84 1.55 14.72 1.92
C GLU A 84 1.27 16.20 1.60
N ASP A 85 1.62 17.08 2.54
CA ASP A 85 1.47 18.55 2.46
C ASP A 85 2.48 19.21 1.51
#